data_AF-A0A5C7RI82-F1
#
_entry.id   AF-A0A5C7RI82-F1
#
_cell.length_a   1.000
_cell.length_b   1.000
_cell.length_c   1.000
_cell.angle_alpha   90.00
_cell.angle_beta   90.00
_cell.angle_gamma   90.00
#
_symmetry.space_group_name_H-M   'P 1'
#
loop_
_entity.id
_entity.type
_entity.pdbx_description
1 polymer ?
#
loop_
_entity_poly.entity_id
_entity_poly.type
_entity_poly.pdbx_seq_one_letter_code
_entity_poly.pdbx_strand_id
1 'polypeptide(L)'
;MNKFALLSLMLLPSLALAEGPSKQWDLGLAVTARQSPFVGGDTQIGAKPVILDTTGFDIQGPALSLIKTPRANYYIGVGLDDWDHERGDSAQLKDMHELDRAINLRVGGAWKVLNGVTLFDIAQDMTAHKGTQLKARYTFNPEPYQAIFRPYGEVQWLSDKATDYYVGVNADEAKAGRPAYQADAGFAFKAGVEVEQRLSPKFTLVGEAAITAYDSQISDSPIIERSSVWDGYLGVRYNW
;
A
#
# COMPACT_ATOMS: atom_id res chain seq x y z
N MET A 1 31.58 -14.44 22.76
CA MET A 1 30.98 -15.75 23.12
C MET A 1 29.75 -15.95 22.28
N ASN A 2 29.82 -16.93 21.38
CA ASN A 2 28.81 -17.27 20.38
C ASN A 2 27.50 -17.73 21.02
N LYS A 3 26.37 -17.52 20.31
CA LYS A 3 25.37 -18.55 20.05
C LYS A 3 24.44 -18.11 18.91
N PHE A 4 24.66 -18.71 17.75
CA PHE A 4 23.73 -18.79 16.62
C PHE A 4 22.49 -19.58 17.04
N ALA A 5 21.29 -19.08 16.73
CA ALA A 5 20.06 -19.86 16.83
C ALA A 5 19.81 -20.53 15.47
N LEU A 6 19.73 -21.87 15.50
CA LEU A 6 19.45 -22.76 14.39
C LEU A 6 18.04 -22.55 13.83
N LEU A 7 17.92 -22.43 12.51
CA LEU A 7 16.71 -22.73 11.75
C LEU A 7 16.41 -24.24 11.83
N SER A 8 15.21 -24.59 12.29
CA SER A 8 14.66 -25.95 12.18
C SER A 8 13.97 -26.12 10.83
N LEU A 9 14.53 -27.00 10.00
CA LEU A 9 13.95 -27.48 8.74
C LEU A 9 12.78 -28.43 9.07
N MET A 10 11.54 -28.05 8.73
CA MET A 10 10.41 -28.99 8.74
C MET A 10 10.44 -29.83 7.46
N LEU A 11 10.64 -31.14 7.62
CA LEU A 11 10.45 -32.17 6.59
C LEU A 11 8.96 -32.35 6.29
N LEU A 12 8.53 -32.03 5.06
CA LEU A 12 7.20 -32.39 4.54
C LEU A 12 7.29 -33.70 3.72
N PRO A 13 6.35 -34.64 3.89
CA PRO A 13 6.29 -35.87 3.10
C PRO A 13 5.92 -35.55 1.64
N SER A 14 6.65 -36.17 0.72
CA SER A 14 6.48 -36.08 -0.73
C SER A 14 5.16 -36.69 -1.19
N LEU A 15 4.14 -35.86 -1.38
CA LEU A 15 3.00 -36.17 -2.25
C LEU A 15 3.40 -35.85 -3.68
N ALA A 16 3.51 -36.87 -4.52
CA ALA A 16 3.74 -36.73 -5.95
C ALA A 16 2.57 -35.96 -6.58
N LEU A 17 2.80 -34.69 -6.90
CA LEU A 17 1.91 -33.88 -7.73
C LEU A 17 2.28 -34.11 -9.20
N ALA A 18 1.27 -34.41 -10.01
CA ALA A 18 1.39 -34.51 -11.45
C ALA A 18 2.07 -33.25 -12.05
N GLU A 19 3.03 -33.45 -12.95
CA GLU A 19 3.68 -32.37 -13.72
C GLU A 19 2.68 -31.76 -14.71
N GLY A 20 1.80 -30.88 -14.22
CA GLY A 20 1.24 -29.82 -15.07
C GLY A 20 2.36 -28.88 -15.50
N PRO A 21 2.18 -28.07 -16.57
CA PRO A 21 3.19 -27.08 -16.98
C PRO A 21 3.63 -26.30 -15.74
N SER A 22 4.93 -26.32 -15.44
CA SER A 22 5.49 -25.68 -14.27
C SER A 22 5.00 -24.24 -14.27
N LYS A 23 4.15 -23.86 -13.33
CA LYS A 23 3.65 -22.50 -13.23
C LYS A 23 4.86 -21.59 -13.03
N GLN A 24 5.28 -20.92 -14.09
CA GLN A 24 6.38 -19.98 -14.07
C GLN A 24 5.93 -18.76 -13.25
N TRP A 25 6.72 -18.39 -12.25
CA TRP A 25 6.42 -17.27 -11.37
C TRP A 25 7.29 -16.10 -11.76
N ASP A 26 6.66 -15.01 -12.17
CA ASP A 26 7.34 -13.74 -12.36
C ASP A 26 7.49 -13.05 -11.00
N LEU A 27 8.73 -12.96 -10.54
CA LEU A 27 9.09 -12.39 -9.24
C LEU A 27 10.16 -11.31 -9.43
N GLY A 28 10.00 -10.23 -8.69
CA GLY A 28 10.95 -9.14 -8.64
C GLY A 28 11.09 -8.55 -7.25
N LEU A 29 12.00 -7.60 -7.16
CA LEU A 29 12.24 -6.83 -5.96
C LEU A 29 12.35 -5.35 -6.36
N ALA A 30 11.72 -4.49 -5.56
CA ALA A 30 11.84 -3.05 -5.69
C ALA A 30 12.30 -2.43 -4.38
N VAL A 31 13.15 -1.41 -4.47
CA VAL A 31 13.46 -0.51 -3.37
C VAL A 31 12.35 0.54 -3.32
N THR A 32 11.88 0.85 -2.12
CA THR A 32 10.83 1.85 -1.87
C THR A 32 11.41 3.04 -1.13
N ALA A 33 10.90 4.23 -1.42
CA ALA A 33 11.18 5.44 -0.65
C ALA A 33 9.86 6.18 -0.41
N ARG A 34 9.59 6.53 0.85
CA ARG A 34 8.34 7.21 1.26
C ARG A 34 8.67 8.33 2.22
N GLN A 35 8.28 9.55 1.88
CA GLN A 35 8.41 10.68 2.78
C GLN A 35 7.40 10.56 3.93
N SER A 36 7.86 10.76 5.16
CA SER A 36 6.96 10.84 6.32
C SER A 36 6.20 12.17 6.35
N PRO A 37 4.89 12.17 6.65
CA PRO A 37 4.13 13.40 6.88
C PRO A 37 4.35 13.96 8.29
N PHE A 38 4.88 13.16 9.22
CA PHE A 38 4.98 13.49 10.64
C PHE A 38 6.11 14.48 10.94
N VAL A 39 5.92 15.31 11.98
CA VAL A 39 6.93 16.24 12.47
C VAL A 39 8.23 15.51 12.81
N GLY A 40 9.34 15.93 12.19
CA GLY A 40 10.65 15.29 12.40
C GLY A 40 10.71 13.82 11.98
N GLY A 41 9.78 13.34 11.17
CA GLY A 41 9.78 12.00 10.62
C GLY A 41 10.75 11.87 9.44
N ASP A 42 11.49 10.77 9.42
CA ASP A 42 12.48 10.47 8.39
C ASP A 42 11.82 9.92 7.12
N THR A 43 12.56 9.96 6.00
CA THR A 43 12.16 9.25 4.78
C THR A 43 12.39 7.76 4.98
N GLN A 44 11.32 6.99 4.87
CA GLN A 44 11.32 5.55 5.05
C GLN A 44 11.82 4.86 3.78
N ILE A 45 12.92 4.12 3.91
CA ILE A 45 13.51 3.32 2.83
C ILE A 45 13.27 1.84 3.11
N GLY A 46 12.73 1.14 2.12
CA GLY A 46 12.36 -0.27 2.28
C GLY A 46 12.55 -1.06 1.00
N ALA A 47 12.04 -2.29 1.02
CA ALA A 47 11.96 -3.12 -0.16
C ALA A 47 10.64 -3.88 -0.19
N LYS A 48 10.11 -4.12 -1.39
CA LYS A 48 8.88 -4.91 -1.60
C LYS A 48 9.03 -5.91 -2.74
N PRO A 49 8.36 -7.07 -2.67
CA PRO A 49 8.28 -7.96 -3.80
C PRO A 49 7.49 -7.29 -4.94
N VAL A 50 7.88 -7.58 -6.17
CA VAL A 50 7.18 -7.20 -7.39
C VAL A 50 6.62 -8.48 -7.99
N ILE A 51 5.31 -8.52 -8.20
CA ILE A 51 4.62 -9.67 -8.78
C ILE A 51 3.97 -9.19 -10.08
N LEU A 52 3.97 -10.03 -11.12
CA LEU A 52 3.28 -9.70 -12.37
C LEU A 52 1.76 -9.67 -12.15
N ASP A 53 1.14 -8.51 -12.38
CA ASP A 53 -0.30 -8.46 -12.64
C ASP A 53 -0.57 -8.90 -14.09
N THR A 54 -0.78 -10.20 -14.30
CA THR A 54 -1.20 -10.75 -15.60
C THR A 54 -2.63 -10.37 -15.97
N THR A 55 -3.40 -9.84 -15.02
CA THR A 55 -4.85 -9.66 -15.17
C THR A 55 -5.19 -8.29 -15.75
N GLY A 56 -4.31 -7.31 -15.54
CA GLY A 56 -4.51 -5.92 -15.95
C GLY A 56 -5.67 -5.26 -15.23
N PHE A 57 -5.98 -5.71 -14.01
CA PHE A 57 -7.01 -5.11 -13.15
C PHE A 57 -6.42 -4.24 -12.04
N ASP A 58 -5.09 -4.21 -11.89
CA ASP A 58 -4.38 -3.33 -10.96
C ASP A 58 -4.83 -3.52 -9.49
N ILE A 59 -5.19 -4.76 -9.13
CA ILE A 59 -5.59 -5.10 -7.77
C ILE A 59 -4.33 -5.22 -6.93
N GLN A 60 -4.14 -4.28 -6.01
CA GLN A 60 -3.00 -4.25 -5.12
C GLN A 60 -3.12 -5.32 -4.03
N GLY A 61 -2.00 -5.96 -3.71
CA GLY A 61 -1.89 -6.92 -2.60
C GLY A 61 -2.58 -8.27 -2.81
N PRO A 62 -2.48 -9.19 -1.84
CA PRO A 62 -3.11 -10.50 -1.93
C PRO A 62 -4.64 -10.41 -2.00
N ALA A 63 -5.24 -11.03 -3.02
CA ALA A 63 -6.67 -11.07 -3.21
C ALA A 63 -7.14 -12.38 -3.87
N LEU A 64 -8.31 -12.86 -3.43
CA LEU A 64 -9.06 -13.95 -4.03
C LEU A 64 -10.16 -13.36 -4.92
N SER A 65 -10.09 -13.63 -6.23
CA SER A 65 -11.15 -13.28 -7.17
C SER A 65 -12.38 -14.16 -6.93
N LEU A 66 -13.52 -13.55 -6.68
CA LEU A 66 -14.82 -14.22 -6.51
C LEU A 66 -15.55 -14.36 -7.86
N ILE A 67 -15.62 -13.26 -8.60
CA ILE A 67 -16.27 -13.19 -9.91
C ILE A 67 -15.33 -12.46 -10.85
N LYS A 68 -14.87 -13.14 -11.90
CA LYS A 68 -13.95 -12.58 -12.88
C LYS A 68 -14.48 -12.75 -14.30
N THR A 69 -14.52 -11.65 -15.03
CA THR A 69 -14.88 -11.58 -16.45
C THR A 69 -13.75 -10.87 -17.21
N PRO A 70 -13.78 -10.81 -18.55
CA PRO A 70 -12.79 -10.04 -19.30
C PRO A 70 -12.74 -8.54 -18.95
N ARG A 71 -13.83 -7.96 -18.42
CA ARG A 71 -13.96 -6.52 -18.13
C ARG A 71 -14.13 -6.17 -16.66
N ALA A 72 -14.36 -7.13 -15.78
CA ALA A 72 -14.59 -6.87 -14.35
C ALA A 72 -14.01 -7.99 -13.48
N ASN A 73 -13.48 -7.63 -12.31
CA ASN A 73 -13.03 -8.56 -11.29
C ASN A 73 -13.49 -8.11 -9.90
N TYR A 74 -14.24 -8.95 -9.22
CA TYR A 74 -14.69 -8.74 -7.84
C TYR A 74 -13.91 -9.65 -6.91
N TYR A 75 -13.43 -9.15 -5.78
CA TYR A 75 -12.49 -9.87 -4.94
C TYR A 75 -12.71 -9.64 -3.44
N ILE A 76 -12.18 -10.59 -2.66
CA ILE A 76 -11.87 -10.40 -1.24
C ILE A 76 -10.36 -10.38 -1.11
N GLY A 77 -9.81 -9.41 -0.39
CA GLY A 77 -8.38 -9.24 -0.20
C GLY A 77 -8.00 -9.13 1.26
N VAL A 78 -6.70 -9.20 1.50
CA VAL A 78 -6.10 -8.81 2.77
C VAL A 78 -4.96 -7.83 2.48
N GLY A 79 -4.66 -6.95 3.42
CA GLY A 79 -3.59 -5.98 3.26
C GLY A 79 -3.18 -5.36 4.58
N LEU A 80 -1.95 -4.87 4.64
CA LEU A 80 -1.54 -3.95 5.69
C LEU A 80 -1.98 -2.54 5.31
N ASP A 81 -2.11 -1.66 6.30
CA ASP A 81 -2.29 -0.24 6.02
C ASP A 81 -1.07 0.37 5.32
N ASP A 82 -1.36 1.34 4.45
CA ASP A 82 -0.35 2.16 3.79
C ASP A 82 0.24 3.22 4.75
N TRP A 83 -0.45 3.47 5.87
CA TRP A 83 -0.07 4.44 6.91
C TRP A 83 1.05 3.92 7.80
N ASP A 84 1.92 4.84 8.22
CA ASP A 84 3.10 4.50 8.99
C ASP A 84 2.82 4.49 10.50
N HIS A 85 2.72 3.27 11.06
CA HIS A 85 2.56 3.04 12.49
C HIS A 85 3.76 3.50 13.35
N GLU A 86 4.94 3.68 12.76
CA GLU A 86 6.15 4.15 13.48
C GLU A 86 6.28 5.69 13.46
N ARG A 87 5.32 6.39 12.83
CA ARG A 87 5.31 7.85 12.66
C ARG A 87 6.64 8.41 12.12
N GLY A 88 7.21 7.74 11.14
CA GLY A 88 8.47 8.08 10.50
C GLY A 88 9.69 8.02 11.43
N ASP A 89 9.68 7.18 12.45
CA ASP A 89 10.73 7.09 13.47
C ASP A 89 10.99 8.41 14.23
N SER A 90 10.00 9.34 14.20
CA SER A 90 10.17 10.69 14.71
C SER A 90 10.54 10.68 16.20
N ALA A 91 11.75 11.20 16.50
CA ALA A 91 12.20 11.37 17.87
C ALA A 91 11.28 12.29 18.71
N GLN A 92 10.54 13.19 18.05
CA GLN A 92 9.64 14.15 18.71
C GLN A 92 8.31 13.51 19.15
N LEU A 93 7.96 12.37 18.55
CA LEU A 93 6.70 11.65 18.78
C LEU A 93 6.89 10.32 19.53
N LYS A 94 8.13 9.99 19.93
CA LYS A 94 8.46 8.76 20.70
C LYS A 94 7.77 8.67 22.06
N ASP A 95 7.27 9.80 22.58
CA ASP A 95 6.54 9.85 23.85
C ASP A 95 5.03 9.67 23.71
N MET A 96 4.53 9.52 22.48
CA MET A 96 3.13 9.18 22.20
C MET A 96 2.90 7.68 22.30
N HIS A 97 1.64 7.28 22.41
CA HIS A 97 1.26 5.87 22.33
C HIS A 97 1.73 5.25 21.02
N GLU A 98 2.24 4.03 21.11
CA GLU A 98 2.63 3.23 19.96
C GLU A 98 1.40 2.84 19.15
N LEU A 99 1.55 2.84 17.83
CA LEU A 99 0.51 2.36 16.92
C LEU A 99 0.81 0.91 16.54
N ASP A 100 -0.21 0.09 16.64
CA ASP A 100 -0.21 -1.28 16.16
C ASP A 100 -0.33 -1.32 14.64
N ARG A 101 0.21 -2.39 14.05
CA ARG A 101 0.04 -2.64 12.61
C ARG A 101 -1.40 -3.05 12.32
N ALA A 102 -2.07 -2.28 11.47
CA ALA A 102 -3.41 -2.60 10.99
C ALA A 102 -3.37 -3.67 9.87
N ILE A 103 -4.13 -4.75 10.06
CA ILE A 103 -4.43 -5.77 9.06
C ILE A 103 -5.87 -5.59 8.62
N ASN A 104 -6.05 -5.26 7.34
CA ASN A 104 -7.35 -5.06 6.74
C ASN A 104 -7.87 -6.31 6.05
N LEU A 105 -9.15 -6.58 6.27
CA LEU A 105 -9.96 -7.35 5.34
C LEU A 105 -10.51 -6.39 4.28
N ARG A 106 -10.37 -6.77 3.00
CA ARG A 106 -10.77 -5.94 1.87
C ARG A 106 -11.83 -6.62 1.02
N VAL A 107 -12.75 -5.84 0.51
CA VAL A 107 -13.71 -6.26 -0.52
C VAL A 107 -13.72 -5.19 -1.60
N GLY A 108 -13.57 -5.59 -2.85
CA GLY A 108 -13.46 -4.63 -3.93
C GLY A 108 -13.89 -5.15 -5.28
N GLY A 109 -13.93 -4.23 -6.22
CA GLY A 109 -14.15 -4.48 -7.64
C GLY A 109 -13.18 -3.66 -8.48
N ALA A 110 -12.75 -4.23 -9.60
CA ALA A 110 -11.96 -3.56 -10.61
C ALA A 110 -12.61 -3.75 -11.98
N TRP A 111 -12.67 -2.69 -12.78
CA TRP A 111 -13.33 -2.68 -14.08
C TRP A 111 -12.43 -2.05 -15.13
N LYS A 112 -12.32 -2.72 -16.27
CA LYS A 112 -11.69 -2.16 -17.47
C LYS A 112 -12.70 -1.28 -18.17
N VAL A 113 -12.44 0.02 -18.17
CA VAL A 113 -13.33 1.04 -18.72
C VAL A 113 -12.53 1.99 -19.60
N LEU A 114 -13.09 2.36 -20.76
CA LEU A 114 -12.46 3.29 -21.71
C LEU A 114 -11.03 2.85 -22.08
N ASN A 115 -10.04 3.64 -21.68
CA ASN A 115 -8.61 3.53 -21.91
C ASN A 115 -7.84 3.22 -20.60
N GLY A 116 -8.49 2.56 -19.64
CA GLY A 116 -7.86 2.27 -18.35
C GLY A 116 -8.66 1.30 -17.48
N VAL A 117 -8.33 1.36 -16.19
CA VAL A 117 -8.90 0.49 -15.16
C VAL A 117 -9.35 1.34 -14.00
N THR A 118 -10.59 1.13 -13.55
CA THR A 118 -11.12 1.73 -12.31
C THR A 118 -11.21 0.67 -11.24
N LEU A 119 -10.79 0.98 -10.02
CA LEU A 119 -10.86 0.12 -8.85
C LEU A 119 -11.62 0.83 -7.73
N PHE A 120 -12.50 0.10 -7.05
CA PHE A 120 -13.13 0.49 -5.81
C PHE A 120 -12.88 -0.60 -4.76
N ASP A 121 -12.37 -0.22 -3.59
CA ASP A 121 -11.99 -1.13 -2.51
C ASP A 121 -12.49 -0.59 -1.17
N ILE A 122 -13.07 -1.46 -0.37
CA ILE A 122 -13.48 -1.20 1.01
C ILE A 122 -12.58 -2.03 1.90
N ALA A 123 -11.85 -1.37 2.78
CA ALA A 123 -10.98 -1.99 3.76
C ALA A 123 -11.53 -1.77 5.17
N GLN A 124 -11.53 -2.82 5.98
CA GLN A 124 -11.88 -2.74 7.40
C GLN A 124 -10.71 -3.31 8.20
N ASP A 125 -10.19 -2.52 9.13
CA ASP A 125 -9.13 -2.97 10.02
C ASP A 125 -9.70 -3.93 11.07
N MET A 126 -9.00 -5.05 11.23
CA MET A 126 -9.35 -6.17 12.12
C MET A 126 -8.53 -6.19 13.41
N THR A 127 -7.55 -5.29 13.56
CA THR A 127 -6.50 -5.42 14.57
C THR A 127 -6.27 -4.18 15.44
N ALA A 128 -6.14 -2.99 14.86
CA ALA A 128 -5.58 -1.81 15.53
C ALA A 128 -6.65 -0.78 15.92
N HIS A 129 -7.15 -0.04 14.93
CA HIS A 129 -8.06 1.10 15.06
C HIS A 129 -9.54 0.77 14.76
N LYS A 130 -9.84 -0.41 14.19
CA LYS A 130 -11.21 -0.85 13.84
C LYS A 130 -11.94 0.14 12.93
N GLY A 131 -11.18 0.91 12.16
CA GLY A 131 -11.69 1.91 11.22
C GLY A 131 -11.97 1.31 9.85
N THR A 132 -12.77 2.03 9.07
CA THR A 132 -13.12 1.68 7.70
C THR A 132 -12.41 2.64 6.76
N GLN A 133 -11.95 2.14 5.62
CA GLN A 133 -11.36 2.94 4.55
C GLN A 133 -12.03 2.60 3.23
N LEU A 134 -12.22 3.61 2.40
CA LEU A 134 -12.75 3.47 1.04
C LEU A 134 -11.71 4.00 0.07
N LYS A 135 -11.38 3.23 -0.96
CA LYS A 135 -10.41 3.60 -1.98
C LYS A 135 -11.07 3.56 -3.35
N ALA A 136 -10.88 4.62 -4.12
CA ALA A 136 -11.30 4.71 -5.51
C ALA A 136 -10.10 5.12 -6.35
N ARG A 137 -9.74 4.33 -7.37
CA ARG A 137 -8.60 4.60 -8.24
C ARG A 137 -8.98 4.48 -9.70
N TYR A 138 -8.41 5.34 -10.54
CA TYR A 138 -8.40 5.18 -11.99
C TYR A 138 -6.96 5.20 -12.49
N THR A 139 -6.57 4.16 -13.22
CA THR A 139 -5.26 4.00 -13.84
C THR A 139 -5.43 4.04 -15.35
N PHE A 140 -4.77 4.98 -16.03
CA PHE A 140 -4.71 4.99 -17.50
C PHE A 140 -3.85 3.84 -17.98
N ASN A 141 -4.44 2.94 -18.77
CA ASN A 141 -3.78 1.78 -19.33
C ASN A 141 -4.58 1.30 -20.55
N PRO A 142 -4.47 1.96 -21.71
CA PRO A 142 -5.27 1.65 -22.90
C PRO A 142 -5.00 0.24 -23.41
N GLU A 143 -5.96 -0.34 -24.13
CA GLU A 143 -5.80 -1.64 -24.78
C GLU A 143 -4.52 -1.67 -25.65
N PRO A 144 -3.65 -2.69 -25.48
CA PRO A 144 -3.89 -4.00 -24.86
C PRO A 144 -3.60 -4.10 -23.33
N TYR A 145 -3.67 -2.98 -22.59
CA TYR A 145 -3.38 -2.88 -21.15
C TYR A 145 -1.89 -3.09 -20.80
N GLN A 146 -1.01 -2.67 -21.69
CA GLN A 146 0.44 -2.81 -21.60
C GLN A 146 1.16 -1.46 -21.76
N ALA A 147 0.52 -0.36 -21.39
CA ALA A 147 1.15 0.95 -21.45
C ALA A 147 2.37 0.98 -20.52
N ILE A 148 3.50 1.44 -21.06
CA ILE A 148 4.75 1.54 -20.28
C ILE A 148 4.58 2.55 -19.15
N PHE A 149 3.94 3.68 -19.44
CA PHE A 149 3.62 4.71 -18.46
C PHE A 149 2.12 4.67 -18.15
N ARG A 150 1.78 4.47 -16.88
CA ARG A 150 0.40 4.37 -16.41
C ARG A 150 0.16 5.45 -15.36
N PRO A 151 -0.19 6.69 -15.78
CA PRO A 151 -0.62 7.71 -14.83
C PRO A 151 -1.93 7.28 -14.18
N TYR A 152 -2.08 7.59 -12.90
CA TYR A 152 -3.27 7.27 -12.13
C TYR A 152 -3.65 8.38 -11.15
N GLY A 153 -4.92 8.39 -10.78
CA GLY A 153 -5.46 9.16 -9.67
C GLY A 153 -6.18 8.23 -8.70
N GLU A 154 -6.01 8.46 -7.41
CA GLU A 154 -6.60 7.68 -6.33
C GLU A 154 -7.13 8.64 -5.24
N VAL A 155 -8.29 8.30 -4.69
CA VAL A 155 -8.85 8.96 -3.52
C VAL A 155 -9.08 7.89 -2.47
N GLN A 156 -8.60 8.16 -1.27
CA GLN A 156 -8.84 7.34 -0.09
C GLN A 156 -9.62 8.18 0.93
N TRP A 157 -10.75 7.65 1.38
CA TRP A 157 -11.46 8.15 2.55
C TRP A 157 -11.14 7.25 3.73
N LEU A 158 -10.91 7.87 4.90
CA LEU A 158 -10.67 7.20 6.16
C LEU A 158 -11.77 7.59 7.15
N SER A 159 -12.35 6.62 7.85
CA SER A 159 -13.26 6.91 8.95
C SER A 159 -12.56 7.71 10.04
N ASP A 160 -13.33 8.40 10.88
CA ASP A 160 -12.85 9.06 12.11
C ASP A 160 -11.93 8.16 12.92
N LYS A 161 -12.32 6.90 13.18
CA LYS A 161 -11.50 5.93 13.90
C LYS A 161 -10.13 5.66 13.28
N ALA A 162 -10.03 5.70 11.95
CA ALA A 162 -8.77 5.45 11.26
C ALA A 162 -7.93 6.73 11.23
N THR A 163 -8.56 7.86 10.90
CA THR A 163 -7.89 9.15 10.81
C THR A 163 -7.33 9.55 12.18
N ASP A 164 -8.17 9.55 13.22
CA ASP A 164 -7.80 9.90 14.60
C ASP A 164 -6.73 8.97 15.17
N TYR A 165 -6.73 7.69 14.79
CA TYR A 165 -5.69 6.76 15.23
C TYR A 165 -4.30 7.15 14.76
N TYR A 166 -4.17 7.58 13.51
CA TYR A 166 -2.87 7.93 12.93
C TYR A 166 -2.42 9.35 13.28
N VAL A 167 -3.36 10.31 13.34
CA VAL A 167 -3.02 11.75 13.42
C VAL A 167 -3.59 12.44 14.66
N GLY A 168 -4.39 11.75 15.46
CA GLY A 168 -4.92 12.26 16.72
C GLY A 168 -3.83 12.45 17.78
N VAL A 169 -4.13 13.32 18.74
CA VAL A 169 -3.32 13.56 19.94
C VAL A 169 -4.24 13.47 21.14
N ASN A 170 -4.06 12.41 21.92
CA ASN A 170 -4.83 12.18 23.13
C ASN A 170 -4.51 13.22 24.21
N ALA A 171 -5.44 13.41 25.15
CA ALA A 171 -5.30 14.44 26.19
C ALA A 171 -4.06 14.24 27.10
N ASP A 172 -3.64 13.00 27.30
CA ASP A 172 -2.44 12.61 28.05
C ASP A 172 -1.15 12.69 27.23
N GLU A 173 -1.27 12.76 25.90
CA GLU A 173 -0.15 13.03 25.00
C GLU A 173 0.06 14.54 24.75
N ALA A 174 -0.94 15.36 25.11
CA ALA A 174 -0.93 16.79 24.83
C ALA A 174 0.12 17.54 25.67
N LYS A 175 0.88 18.42 25.02
CA LYS A 175 1.90 19.27 25.65
C LYS A 175 2.06 20.61 24.93
N ALA A 176 2.85 21.51 25.49
CA ALA A 176 3.18 22.77 24.82
C ALA A 176 3.79 22.48 23.43
N GLY A 177 3.17 23.03 22.38
CA GLY A 177 3.57 22.78 20.98
C GLY A 177 2.95 21.55 20.31
N ARG A 178 2.19 20.72 21.05
CA ARG A 178 1.43 19.57 20.55
C ARG A 178 0.10 19.48 21.32
N PRO A 179 -0.87 20.38 21.05
CA PRO A 179 -2.17 20.35 21.72
C PRO A 179 -2.93 19.06 21.42
N ALA A 180 -3.91 18.72 22.26
CA ALA A 180 -4.83 17.64 21.95
C ALA A 180 -5.56 17.94 20.63
N TYR A 181 -5.73 16.91 19.81
CA TYR A 181 -6.33 17.01 18.49
C TYR A 181 -7.15 15.74 18.25
N GLN A 182 -8.41 15.91 17.90
CA GLN A 182 -9.29 14.82 17.55
C GLN A 182 -9.63 14.96 16.07
N ALA A 183 -9.19 14.01 15.26
CA ALA A 183 -9.45 14.04 13.83
C ALA A 183 -10.83 13.44 13.52
N ASP A 184 -11.59 14.09 12.65
CA ASP A 184 -12.76 13.47 12.05
C ASP A 184 -12.34 12.59 10.85
N ALA A 185 -13.32 12.06 10.13
CA ALA A 185 -13.07 11.33 8.89
C ALA A 185 -12.37 12.22 7.85
N GLY A 186 -11.23 11.75 7.32
CA GLY A 186 -10.39 12.50 6.40
C GLY A 186 -10.26 11.88 5.01
N PHE A 187 -9.69 12.66 4.09
CA PHE A 187 -9.39 12.26 2.72
C PHE A 187 -7.90 12.40 2.40
N ALA A 188 -7.39 11.43 1.64
CA ALA A 188 -6.09 11.48 0.98
C ALA A 188 -6.27 11.36 -0.54
N PHE A 189 -5.66 12.29 -1.27
CA PHE A 189 -5.72 12.39 -2.73
C PHE A 189 -4.35 12.06 -3.31
N LYS A 190 -4.22 10.93 -3.98
CA LYS A 190 -2.97 10.46 -4.57
C LYS A 190 -2.99 10.60 -6.08
N ALA A 191 -1.92 11.14 -6.64
CA ALA A 191 -1.67 11.16 -8.07
C ALA A 191 -0.27 10.60 -8.33
N GLY A 192 -0.16 9.70 -9.31
CA GLY A 192 1.12 9.06 -9.58
C GLY A 192 1.25 8.55 -11.00
N VAL A 193 2.43 8.04 -11.31
CA VAL A 193 2.73 7.34 -12.55
C VAL A 193 3.48 6.06 -12.23
N GLU A 194 2.97 4.97 -12.77
CA GLU A 194 3.67 3.70 -12.76
C GLU A 194 4.43 3.50 -14.07
N VAL A 195 5.57 2.83 -14.00
CA VAL A 195 6.40 2.48 -15.14
C VAL A 195 6.60 0.97 -15.17
N GLU A 196 6.34 0.35 -16.32
CA GLU A 196 6.69 -1.04 -16.58
C GLU A 196 7.37 -1.15 -17.95
N GLN A 197 8.69 -1.33 -17.97
CA GLN A 197 9.49 -1.34 -19.20
C GLN A 197 10.28 -2.64 -19.34
N ARG A 198 9.98 -3.41 -20.38
CA ARG A 198 10.75 -4.62 -20.71
C ARG A 198 12.17 -4.22 -21.16
N LEU A 199 13.17 -4.63 -20.39
CA LEU A 199 14.58 -4.40 -20.70
C LEU A 199 15.16 -5.52 -21.57
N SER A 200 14.68 -6.76 -21.36
CA SER A 200 15.09 -7.94 -22.12
C SER A 200 13.99 -9.01 -22.08
N PRO A 201 14.14 -10.17 -22.75
CA PRO A 201 13.18 -11.25 -22.63
C PRO A 201 12.91 -11.70 -21.18
N LYS A 202 13.91 -11.56 -20.30
CA LYS A 202 13.92 -12.05 -18.91
C LYS A 202 13.78 -10.97 -17.85
N PHE A 203 13.89 -9.69 -18.21
CA PHE A 203 13.93 -8.60 -17.23
C PHE A 203 12.99 -7.47 -17.61
N THR A 204 12.17 -7.07 -16.64
CA THR A 204 11.30 -5.90 -16.71
C THR A 204 11.67 -4.93 -15.60
N LEU A 205 11.94 -3.66 -15.97
CA LEU A 205 12.03 -2.55 -15.04
C LEU A 205 10.63 -2.20 -14.56
N VAL A 206 10.45 -2.02 -13.25
CA VAL A 206 9.21 -1.51 -12.67
C VAL A 206 9.49 -0.30 -11.81
N GLY A 207 8.55 0.63 -11.74
CA GLY A 207 8.65 1.75 -10.82
C GLY A 207 7.34 2.49 -10.63
N GLU A 208 7.33 3.36 -9.63
CA GLU A 208 6.28 4.31 -9.36
C GLU A 208 6.88 5.59 -8.80
N ALA A 209 6.29 6.72 -9.16
CA ALA A 209 6.45 7.98 -8.45
C ALA A 209 5.07 8.59 -8.23
N ALA A 210 4.79 9.03 -7.01
CA ALA A 210 3.50 9.58 -6.64
C ALA A 210 3.60 10.68 -5.58
N ILE A 211 2.54 11.48 -5.51
CA ILE A 211 2.32 12.50 -4.48
C ILE A 211 0.94 12.24 -3.88
N THR A 212 0.86 12.29 -2.55
CA THR A 212 -0.38 12.23 -1.79
C THR A 212 -0.59 13.55 -1.09
N ALA A 213 -1.73 14.20 -1.33
CA ALA A 213 -2.18 15.39 -0.61
C ALA A 213 -3.27 15.01 0.40
N TYR A 214 -3.18 15.58 1.59
CA TYR A 214 -4.10 15.30 2.69
C TYR A 214 -5.06 16.48 2.91
N ASP A 215 -6.30 16.19 3.30
CA ASP A 215 -7.24 17.22 3.72
C ASP A 215 -6.94 17.77 5.12
N SER A 216 -7.75 18.74 5.57
CA SER A 216 -7.56 19.42 6.84
C SER A 216 -7.71 18.52 8.07
N GLN A 217 -8.45 17.41 8.00
CA GLN A 217 -8.58 16.49 9.14
C GLN A 217 -7.26 15.76 9.43
N ILE A 218 -6.41 15.64 8.42
CA ILE A 218 -5.08 15.06 8.54
C ILE A 218 -4.05 16.19 8.67
N SER A 219 -4.06 17.18 7.78
CA SER A 219 -2.99 18.18 7.68
C SER A 219 -2.95 19.17 8.84
N ASP A 220 -4.07 19.43 9.51
CA ASP A 220 -4.12 20.40 10.62
C ASP A 220 -3.75 19.76 11.96
N SER A 221 -3.50 18.45 11.99
CA SER A 221 -2.97 17.78 13.17
C SER A 221 -1.62 18.38 13.56
N PRO A 222 -1.40 18.67 14.86
CA PRO A 222 -0.15 19.27 15.34
C PRO A 222 1.06 18.32 15.24
N ILE A 223 0.85 17.06 14.85
CA ILE A 223 1.93 16.09 14.60
C ILE A 223 2.24 15.90 13.13
N ILE A 224 1.55 16.61 12.23
CA ILE A 224 1.79 16.58 10.80
C ILE A 224 2.56 17.85 10.39
N GLU A 225 3.72 17.65 9.76
CA GLU A 225 4.53 18.75 9.21
C GLU A 225 4.21 19.02 7.74
N ARG A 226 3.70 18.00 7.03
CA ARG A 226 3.53 18.04 5.58
C ARG A 226 2.11 17.69 5.19
N SER A 227 1.40 18.65 4.60
CA SER A 227 0.09 18.43 3.99
C SER A 227 0.15 17.63 2.68
N SER A 228 1.35 17.41 2.14
CA SER A 228 1.57 16.53 1.00
C SER A 228 2.91 15.82 1.10
N VAL A 229 2.94 14.56 0.70
CA VAL A 229 4.13 13.70 0.73
C VAL A 229 4.32 13.01 -0.61
N TRP A 230 5.57 12.68 -0.92
CA TRP A 230 5.91 11.86 -2.08
C TRP A 230 6.27 10.44 -1.65
N ASP A 231 5.97 9.48 -2.52
CA ASP A 231 6.40 8.10 -2.40
C ASP A 231 6.73 7.52 -3.77
N GLY A 232 7.53 6.46 -3.78
CA GLY A 232 7.88 5.78 -5.00
C GLY A 232 8.63 4.49 -4.78
N TYR A 233 8.81 3.75 -5.85
CA TYR A 233 9.66 2.58 -5.87
C TYR A 233 10.34 2.40 -7.22
N LEU A 234 11.46 1.70 -7.21
CA LEU A 234 12.17 1.29 -8.42
C LEU A 234 12.69 -0.13 -8.22
N GLY A 235 12.49 -0.99 -9.22
CA GLY A 235 12.84 -2.38 -9.10
C GLY A 235 12.97 -3.09 -10.44
N VAL A 236 13.32 -4.36 -10.34
CA VAL A 236 13.41 -5.27 -11.49
C VAL A 236 12.63 -6.54 -11.21
N ARG A 237 11.96 -7.04 -12.24
CA ARG A 237 11.25 -8.31 -12.24
C ARG A 237 11.93 -9.27 -13.20
N TYR A 238 12.14 -10.50 -12.75
CA TYR A 238 12.56 -11.58 -13.61
C TYR A 238 11.33 -12.28 -14.21
N ASN A 239 11.35 -12.46 -15.52
CA ASN A 239 10.34 -13.18 -16.29
C ASN A 239 10.89 -14.57 -16.63
N TRP A 240 10.19 -15.62 -16.20
CA TRP A 240 10.59 -17.02 -16.42
C TRP A 240 10.24 -17.56 -17.81
#